data_AF-A0A7S0B5M6-F1
#
_entry.id   AF-A0A7S0B5M6-F1
#
_cell.length_a   1.000
_cell.length_b   1.000
_cell.length_c   1.000
_cell.angle_alpha   90.00
_cell.angle_beta   90.00
_cell.angle_gamma   90.00
#
_symmetry.space_group_name_H-M   'P 1'
#
loop_
_entity.id
_entity.type
_entity.pdbx_description
1 polymer ?
#
loop_
_entity_poly.entity_id
_entity_poly.type
_entity_poly.pdbx_seq_one_letter_code
_entity_poly.pdbx_strand_id
1 'polypeptide(L)'
;PAQEKCLMAVLRECHLTPTEVDCIECHGTGTSLGDPIEVGSFRKVMSTTPRKEPLVITSSKSNIAHGEGGAGFAGFFKCVLQVSHCEGAPNLHLRVKNPHLDMEGFPCQMLSETVVMREDSAYTGVSSFGFGGTNAHAEAWGKNIMTSRGAANLDANTAFQKKLVKAPPAEITMNGDDVSEWETTGLDPRAEPGSRWKISLDEDGIVEWERDDDDLPEFGDEFFLQGTHNDWSQDALDRHDSIQGLWTGAITLGQSGEELFQVIADGDEEKVYHPGQPRCTLKAAVIHGPTAASRDKAWLIKGAPGDTYTIEFFQQEKHLSIMWLKQ
;
A
#
# COMPACT_ATOMS: atom_id res chain seq x y z
N PRO A 1 -12.50 -17.62 39.08
CA PRO A 1 -12.55 -16.60 40.15
C PRO A 1 -11.24 -15.79 40.23
N ALA A 2 -11.28 -14.60 40.83
CA ALA A 2 -10.26 -13.53 40.81
C ALA A 2 -9.85 -13.05 39.39
N GLN A 3 -9.21 -13.88 38.58
CA GLN A 3 -8.88 -13.58 37.18
C GLN A 3 -10.15 -13.30 36.36
N GLU A 4 -11.17 -14.17 36.47
CA GLU A 4 -12.49 -13.96 35.85
C GLU A 4 -13.11 -12.61 36.25
N LYS A 5 -13.02 -12.23 37.54
CA LYS A 5 -13.59 -10.97 38.04
C LYS A 5 -12.83 -9.76 37.50
N CYS A 6 -11.50 -9.86 37.43
CA CYS A 6 -10.64 -8.82 36.85
C CYS A 6 -10.99 -8.61 35.37
N LEU A 7 -11.04 -9.70 34.60
CA LEU A 7 -11.40 -9.66 33.18
C LEU A 7 -12.80 -9.08 32.95
N MET A 8 -13.82 -9.56 33.69
CA MET A 8 -15.18 -9.02 33.60
C MET A 8 -15.27 -7.54 33.98
N ALA A 9 -14.48 -7.09 34.97
CA ALA A 9 -14.46 -5.69 35.38
C ALA A 9 -13.89 -4.81 34.28
N VAL A 10 -12.79 -5.23 33.64
CA VAL A 10 -12.18 -4.48 32.54
C VAL A 10 -13.09 -4.46 31.31
N LEU A 11 -13.68 -5.59 30.90
CA LEU A 11 -14.64 -5.60 29.79
C LEU A 11 -15.82 -4.64 30.04
N ARG A 12 -16.32 -4.59 31.28
CA ARG A 12 -17.38 -3.66 31.67
C ARG A 12 -16.91 -2.20 31.62
N GLU A 13 -15.71 -1.91 32.11
CA GLU A 13 -15.11 -0.57 32.13
C GLU A 13 -14.82 -0.06 30.71
N CYS A 14 -14.35 -0.94 29.83
CA CYS A 14 -14.11 -0.64 28.42
C CYS A 14 -15.37 -0.66 27.54
N HIS A 15 -16.53 -1.03 28.11
CA HIS A 15 -17.78 -1.22 27.36
C HIS A 15 -17.66 -2.22 26.20
N LEU A 16 -16.86 -3.26 26.36
CA LEU A 16 -16.64 -4.31 25.36
C LEU A 16 -17.45 -5.58 25.70
N THR A 17 -17.93 -6.20 24.64
CA THR A 17 -18.45 -7.57 24.68
C THR A 17 -17.31 -8.56 24.43
N PRO A 18 -17.39 -9.80 24.96
CA PRO A 18 -16.30 -10.77 24.78
C PRO A 18 -16.05 -11.16 23.31
N THR A 19 -17.02 -10.96 22.42
CA THR A 19 -16.90 -11.23 20.98
C THR A 19 -16.14 -10.14 20.23
N GLU A 20 -15.93 -8.96 20.82
CA GLU A 20 -15.17 -7.86 20.22
C GLU A 20 -13.67 -8.00 20.42
N VAL A 21 -13.22 -8.82 21.39
CA VAL A 21 -11.79 -9.06 21.63
C VAL A 21 -11.27 -10.11 20.64
N ASP A 22 -10.30 -9.70 19.83
CA ASP A 22 -9.72 -10.51 18.77
C ASP A 22 -8.58 -11.39 19.30
N CYS A 23 -7.74 -10.83 20.19
CA CYS A 23 -6.57 -11.52 20.73
C CYS A 23 -6.41 -11.28 22.23
N ILE A 24 -5.92 -12.30 22.95
CA ILE A 24 -5.48 -12.18 24.33
C ILE A 24 -4.02 -12.59 24.43
N GLU A 25 -3.22 -11.66 24.94
CA GLU A 25 -1.88 -11.87 25.45
C GLU A 25 -1.96 -12.30 26.91
N CYS A 26 -1.74 -13.59 27.15
CA CYS A 26 -1.81 -14.22 28.46
C CYS A 26 -0.65 -13.80 29.36
N HIS A 27 -0.87 -13.95 30.67
CA HIS A 27 0.21 -14.02 31.63
C HIS A 27 1.12 -15.21 31.29
N GLY A 28 0.57 -16.39 31.01
CA GLY A 28 1.19 -17.45 30.20
C GLY A 28 2.64 -17.77 30.56
N THR A 29 2.88 -18.14 31.81
CA THR A 29 4.22 -18.42 32.36
C THR A 29 4.75 -19.81 32.05
N GLY A 30 3.96 -20.68 31.42
CA GLY A 30 4.34 -22.07 31.16
C GLY A 30 4.19 -22.96 32.40
N THR A 31 3.46 -22.52 33.42
CA THR A 31 3.31 -23.29 34.65
C THR A 31 2.25 -24.37 34.46
N SER A 32 2.53 -25.59 34.95
CA SER A 32 1.65 -26.73 34.76
C SER A 32 0.24 -26.53 35.33
N LEU A 33 0.11 -25.75 36.40
CA LEU A 33 -1.15 -25.45 37.08
C LEU A 33 -1.72 -24.06 36.74
N GLY A 34 -0.89 -23.03 36.62
CA GLY A 34 -1.34 -21.65 36.40
C GLY A 34 -1.95 -21.45 35.02
N ASP A 35 -1.35 -22.03 33.98
CA ASP A 35 -1.82 -21.88 32.61
C ASP A 35 -3.24 -22.49 32.41
N PRO A 36 -3.56 -23.69 32.94
CA PRO A 36 -4.94 -24.19 32.98
C PRO A 36 -5.94 -23.28 33.70
N ILE A 37 -5.54 -22.68 34.83
CA ILE A 37 -6.41 -21.77 35.58
C ILE A 37 -6.70 -20.52 34.76
N GLU A 38 -5.67 -19.97 34.12
CA GLU A 38 -5.78 -18.79 33.26
C GLU A 38 -6.68 -19.04 32.06
N VAL A 39 -6.44 -20.10 31.29
CA VAL A 39 -7.27 -20.44 30.13
C VAL A 39 -8.70 -20.78 30.53
N GLY A 40 -8.90 -21.47 31.66
CA GLY A 40 -10.23 -21.71 32.21
C GLY A 40 -10.98 -20.42 32.59
N SER A 41 -10.24 -19.39 33.03
CA SER A 41 -10.81 -18.06 33.30
C SER A 41 -11.28 -17.37 32.01
N PHE A 42 -10.46 -17.40 30.95
CA PHE A 42 -10.84 -16.86 29.64
C PHE A 42 -12.02 -17.62 29.07
N ARG A 43 -12.02 -18.96 29.11
CA ARG A 43 -13.13 -19.77 28.60
C ARG A 43 -14.47 -19.34 29.19
N LYS A 44 -14.54 -19.15 30.50
CA LYS A 44 -15.79 -18.80 31.21
C LYS A 44 -16.30 -17.40 30.90
N VAL A 45 -15.40 -16.44 30.62
CA VAL A 45 -15.79 -15.06 30.33
C VAL A 45 -16.00 -14.85 28.83
N MET A 46 -15.13 -15.42 28.01
CA MET A 46 -15.07 -15.18 26.56
C MET A 46 -16.03 -16.07 25.75
N SER A 47 -16.52 -17.17 26.34
CA SER A 47 -17.46 -18.09 25.67
C SER A 47 -18.92 -17.88 26.08
N THR A 48 -19.27 -16.78 26.79
CA THR A 48 -20.66 -16.51 27.19
C THR A 48 -21.58 -16.22 26.01
N THR A 49 -21.00 -15.83 24.88
CA THR A 49 -21.70 -15.50 23.64
C THR A 49 -21.01 -16.23 22.49
N PRO A 50 -21.77 -16.87 21.57
CA PRO A 50 -21.16 -17.50 20.41
C PRO A 50 -20.36 -16.51 19.57
N ARG A 51 -19.10 -16.84 19.27
CA ARG A 51 -18.25 -16.10 18.35
C ARG A 51 -18.11 -16.85 17.03
N LYS A 52 -18.02 -16.10 15.93
CA LYS A 52 -17.84 -16.66 14.57
C LYS A 52 -16.40 -17.13 14.35
N GLU A 53 -15.45 -16.27 14.70
CA GLU A 53 -14.02 -16.54 14.59
C GLU A 53 -13.44 -16.97 15.93
N PRO A 54 -12.39 -17.80 15.98
CA PRO A 54 -11.74 -18.17 17.24
C PRO A 54 -11.05 -16.98 17.91
N LEU A 55 -10.95 -17.01 19.24
CA LEU A 55 -10.12 -16.06 20.01
C LEU A 55 -8.64 -16.40 19.83
N VAL A 56 -7.82 -15.43 19.45
CA VAL A 56 -6.37 -15.62 19.35
C VAL A 56 -5.74 -15.59 20.75
N ILE A 57 -4.84 -16.53 21.05
CA ILE A 57 -4.14 -16.63 22.34
C ILE A 57 -2.63 -16.62 22.14
N THR A 58 -1.95 -15.68 22.80
CA THR A 58 -0.49 -15.49 22.71
C THR A 58 0.16 -15.26 24.07
N SER A 59 1.47 -15.46 24.17
CA SER A 59 2.29 -15.03 25.31
C SER A 59 3.71 -14.66 24.86
N SER A 60 4.11 -13.43 25.10
CA SER A 60 5.43 -12.82 24.89
C SER A 60 6.52 -13.53 25.68
N LYS A 61 6.17 -14.16 26.80
CA LYS A 61 7.14 -14.89 27.63
C LYS A 61 7.71 -16.10 26.88
N SER A 62 7.00 -16.61 25.88
CA SER A 62 7.56 -17.62 24.98
C SER A 62 8.65 -17.07 24.06
N ASN A 63 8.70 -15.75 23.81
CA ASN A 63 9.67 -15.09 22.94
C ASN A 63 10.85 -14.48 23.72
N ILE A 64 10.55 -13.82 24.85
CA ILE A 64 11.51 -12.99 25.59
C ILE A 64 11.66 -13.38 27.07
N ALA A 65 11.17 -14.56 27.45
CA ALA A 65 11.12 -15.05 28.83
C ALA A 65 10.30 -14.15 29.78
N HIS A 66 10.27 -14.52 31.06
CA HIS A 66 9.50 -13.79 32.07
C HIS A 66 10.33 -12.63 32.66
N GLY A 67 10.00 -11.40 32.26
CA GLY A 67 10.66 -10.18 32.75
C GLY A 67 10.18 -9.67 34.12
N GLU A 68 9.70 -10.55 35.00
CA GLU A 68 9.15 -10.22 36.33
C GLU A 68 8.25 -8.95 36.36
N GLY A 69 8.66 -7.89 37.06
CA GLY A 69 7.91 -6.63 37.15
C GLY A 69 7.67 -5.94 35.80
N GLY A 70 8.49 -6.22 34.79
CA GLY A 70 8.32 -5.73 33.42
C GLY A 70 7.41 -6.61 32.55
N ALA A 71 6.99 -7.79 33.02
CA ALA A 71 6.28 -8.76 32.20
C ALA A 71 4.92 -8.26 31.69
N GLY A 72 4.20 -7.46 32.49
CA GLY A 72 2.93 -6.88 32.07
C GLY A 72 3.12 -5.86 30.95
N PHE A 73 4.10 -4.97 31.08
CA PHE A 73 4.39 -3.97 30.06
C PHE A 73 4.96 -4.60 28.78
N ALA A 74 5.78 -5.64 28.90
CA ALA A 74 6.29 -6.36 27.74
C ALA A 74 5.16 -7.03 26.93
N GLY A 75 4.18 -7.63 27.63
CA GLY A 75 2.95 -8.14 27.01
C GLY A 75 2.12 -7.03 26.37
N PHE A 76 1.94 -5.89 27.07
CA PHE A 76 1.19 -4.75 26.54
C PHE A 76 1.86 -4.14 25.30
N PHE A 77 3.19 -4.03 25.30
CA PHE A 77 3.95 -3.57 24.14
C PHE A 77 3.77 -4.51 22.95
N LYS A 78 3.75 -5.82 23.20
CA LYS A 78 3.42 -6.81 22.16
C LYS A 78 1.99 -6.62 21.63
N CYS A 79 0.99 -6.39 22.48
CA CYS A 79 -0.37 -6.03 22.06
C CYS A 79 -0.40 -4.80 21.14
N VAL A 80 0.31 -3.73 21.51
CA VAL A 80 0.42 -2.52 20.67
C VAL A 80 1.00 -2.84 19.30
N LEU A 81 2.06 -3.66 19.24
CA LEU A 81 2.64 -4.09 17.97
C LEU A 81 1.67 -4.98 17.16
N GLN A 82 0.99 -5.93 17.81
CA GLN A 82 0.02 -6.80 17.15
C GLN A 82 -1.14 -6.02 16.53
N VAL A 83 -1.65 -5.01 17.24
CA VAL A 83 -2.66 -4.08 16.74
C VAL A 83 -2.11 -3.22 15.60
N SER A 84 -0.92 -2.66 15.76
CA SER A 84 -0.31 -1.78 14.75
C SER A 84 -0.02 -2.52 13.44
N HIS A 85 0.19 -3.84 13.51
CA HIS A 85 0.41 -4.70 12.36
C HIS A 85 -0.84 -5.45 11.89
N CYS A 86 -1.93 -5.45 12.67
CA CYS A 86 -3.05 -6.40 12.57
C CYS A 86 -2.59 -7.85 12.39
N GLU A 87 -1.60 -8.28 13.19
CA GLU A 87 -1.04 -9.64 13.13
C GLU A 87 -0.87 -10.23 14.53
N GLY A 88 -1.21 -11.50 14.69
CA GLY A 88 -0.99 -12.30 15.88
C GLY A 88 0.38 -12.96 15.86
N ALA A 89 1.20 -12.71 16.89
CA ALA A 89 2.55 -13.27 16.95
C ALA A 89 2.56 -14.70 17.56
N PRO A 90 3.42 -15.61 17.05
CA PRO A 90 3.43 -17.00 17.47
C PRO A 90 3.98 -17.24 18.87
N ASN A 91 3.57 -18.34 19.48
CA ASN A 91 4.15 -18.90 20.70
C ASN A 91 5.27 -19.90 20.34
N LEU A 92 6.54 -19.56 20.60
CA LEU A 92 7.70 -20.29 20.05
C LEU A 92 7.80 -21.77 20.47
N HIS A 93 7.28 -22.12 21.65
CA HIS A 93 7.45 -23.46 22.24
C HIS A 93 6.17 -24.29 22.23
N LEU A 94 5.15 -23.84 21.51
CA LEU A 94 3.87 -24.53 21.42
C LEU A 94 3.95 -25.73 20.47
N ARG A 95 4.34 -26.89 21.00
CA ARG A 95 4.36 -28.18 20.26
C ARG A 95 3.18 -29.06 20.60
N VAL A 96 2.90 -29.20 21.90
CA VAL A 96 1.80 -30.00 22.45
C VAL A 96 1.14 -29.16 23.54
N LYS A 97 -0.20 -29.11 23.54
CA LYS A 97 -0.96 -28.39 24.56
C LYS A 97 -0.87 -29.13 25.89
N ASN A 98 -0.86 -28.38 26.99
CA ASN A 98 -0.97 -28.96 28.33
C ASN A 98 -2.30 -29.76 28.44
N PRO A 99 -2.28 -31.05 28.84
CA PRO A 99 -3.48 -31.90 28.88
C PRO A 99 -4.53 -31.44 29.91
N HIS A 100 -4.17 -30.55 30.83
CA HIS A 100 -5.08 -29.97 31.81
C HIS A 100 -5.83 -28.74 31.29
N LEU A 101 -5.55 -28.28 30.06
CA LEU A 101 -6.28 -27.16 29.45
C LEU A 101 -7.71 -27.61 29.07
N ASP A 102 -8.71 -27.00 29.72
CA ASP A 102 -10.12 -27.14 29.33
C ASP A 102 -10.42 -26.21 28.14
N MET A 103 -10.37 -26.78 26.94
CA MET A 103 -10.61 -26.09 25.67
C MET A 103 -11.96 -26.49 25.05
N GLU A 104 -12.70 -27.40 25.67
CA GLU A 104 -13.92 -27.95 25.10
C GLU A 104 -15.01 -26.86 25.02
N GLY A 105 -15.54 -26.65 23.81
CA GLY A 105 -16.52 -25.60 23.54
C GLY A 105 -15.96 -24.17 23.67
N PHE A 106 -14.64 -23.99 23.75
CA PHE A 106 -14.00 -22.68 23.73
C PHE A 106 -13.35 -22.45 22.36
N PRO A 107 -14.01 -21.72 21.43
CA PRO A 107 -13.44 -21.42 20.12
C PRO A 107 -12.26 -20.44 20.28
N CYS A 108 -11.05 -20.99 20.44
CA CYS A 108 -9.82 -20.23 20.56
C CYS A 108 -8.64 -20.95 19.88
N GLN A 109 -7.64 -20.16 19.49
CA GLN A 109 -6.47 -20.60 18.75
C GLN A 109 -5.20 -20.07 19.41
N MET A 110 -4.39 -20.98 19.94
CA MET A 110 -3.03 -20.66 20.37
C MET A 110 -2.11 -20.68 19.15
N LEU A 111 -1.45 -19.57 18.85
CA LEU A 111 -0.69 -19.43 17.61
C LEU A 111 0.65 -20.18 17.66
N SER A 112 0.93 -20.97 16.64
CA SER A 112 2.24 -21.57 16.34
C SER A 112 2.99 -20.84 15.22
N GLU A 113 2.28 -20.06 14.43
CA GLU A 113 2.78 -19.21 13.34
C GLU A 113 2.08 -17.84 13.38
N THR A 114 2.60 -16.86 12.65
CA THR A 114 1.97 -15.54 12.55
C THR A 114 0.66 -15.64 11.79
N VAL A 115 -0.42 -15.07 12.34
CA VAL A 115 -1.75 -15.05 11.71
C VAL A 115 -2.24 -13.63 11.56
N VAL A 116 -2.81 -13.27 10.41
CA VAL A 116 -3.40 -11.95 10.19
C VAL A 116 -4.72 -11.85 10.96
N MET A 117 -4.93 -10.74 11.67
CA MET A 117 -6.18 -10.46 12.38
C MET A 117 -7.31 -10.23 11.37
N ARG A 118 -8.54 -10.52 11.78
CA ARG A 118 -9.72 -10.49 10.89
C ARG A 118 -9.92 -9.15 10.15
N GLU A 119 -9.78 -8.05 10.88
CA GLU A 119 -10.06 -6.71 10.39
C GLU A 119 -8.77 -5.86 10.37
N ASP A 120 -8.79 -4.72 9.68
CA ASP A 120 -7.71 -3.73 9.68
C ASP A 120 -7.68 -2.87 10.98
N SER A 121 -8.31 -3.39 12.02
CA SER A 121 -8.30 -2.90 13.40
C SER A 121 -8.56 -4.08 14.33
N ALA A 122 -7.99 -4.06 15.52
CA ALA A 122 -8.17 -5.15 16.48
C ALA A 122 -8.28 -4.64 17.92
N TYR A 123 -9.06 -5.35 18.73
CA TYR A 123 -8.97 -5.28 20.18
C TYR A 123 -8.08 -6.41 20.69
N THR A 124 -7.09 -6.06 21.52
CA THR A 124 -6.17 -7.00 22.12
C THR A 124 -6.08 -6.79 23.64
N GLY A 125 -6.35 -7.85 24.40
CA GLY A 125 -6.28 -7.83 25.86
C GLY A 125 -4.94 -8.38 26.35
N VAL A 126 -4.36 -7.79 27.39
CA VAL A 126 -3.17 -8.32 28.08
C VAL A 126 -3.49 -8.66 29.52
N SER A 127 -3.02 -9.82 29.97
CA SER A 127 -3.11 -10.25 31.38
C SER A 127 -1.74 -10.37 32.03
N SER A 128 -1.66 -9.95 33.30
CA SER A 128 -0.47 -10.20 34.13
C SER A 128 -0.86 -10.46 35.57
N PHE A 129 -0.36 -11.56 36.13
CA PHE A 129 -0.72 -12.04 37.45
C PHE A 129 0.54 -12.14 38.33
N GLY A 130 0.64 -11.27 39.34
CA GLY A 130 1.74 -11.32 40.29
C GLY A 130 1.58 -12.47 41.27
N PHE A 131 2.69 -13.10 41.67
CA PHE A 131 2.69 -14.21 42.63
C PHE A 131 2.00 -13.86 43.97
N GLY A 132 1.99 -12.58 44.35
CA GLY A 132 1.30 -12.06 45.55
C GLY A 132 -0.23 -12.01 45.42
N GLY A 133 -0.79 -12.40 44.26
CA GLY A 133 -2.23 -12.44 44.00
C GLY A 133 -2.81 -11.18 43.35
N THR A 134 -1.97 -10.19 43.03
CA THR A 134 -2.38 -9.01 42.26
C THR A 134 -2.60 -9.38 40.80
N ASN A 135 -3.82 -9.22 40.31
CA ASN A 135 -4.18 -9.47 38.92
C ASN A 135 -4.41 -8.14 38.21
N ALA A 136 -3.83 -8.00 37.02
CA ALA A 136 -4.08 -6.89 36.12
C ALA A 136 -4.52 -7.43 34.76
N HIS A 137 -5.47 -6.72 34.15
CA HIS A 137 -5.90 -6.91 32.78
C HIS A 137 -6.06 -5.55 32.13
N ALA A 138 -5.72 -5.42 30.85
CA ALA A 138 -5.88 -4.18 30.11
C ALA A 138 -6.28 -4.49 28.66
N GLU A 139 -7.10 -3.64 28.08
CA GLU A 139 -7.51 -3.73 26.68
C GLU A 139 -6.83 -2.64 25.86
N ALA A 140 -6.37 -2.99 24.67
CA ALA A 140 -5.80 -2.07 23.69
C ALA A 140 -6.57 -2.19 22.38
N TRP A 141 -6.90 -1.04 21.80
CA TRP A 141 -7.47 -0.95 20.47
C TRP A 141 -6.58 -0.14 19.56
N GLY A 142 -6.61 -0.46 18.27
CA GLY A 142 -6.04 0.38 17.24
C GLY A 142 -6.27 -0.19 15.86
N LYS A 143 -5.76 0.54 14.88
CA LYS A 143 -5.81 0.20 13.46
C LYS A 143 -4.44 -0.22 12.99
N ASN A 144 -4.41 -1.01 11.92
CA ASN A 144 -3.18 -1.26 11.21
C ASN A 144 -2.58 0.05 10.71
N ILE A 145 -1.31 0.28 11.02
CA ILE A 145 -0.54 1.42 10.54
C ILE A 145 0.82 0.98 9.97
N MET A 146 1.17 -0.31 10.10
CA MET A 146 2.50 -0.83 9.78
C MET A 146 2.51 -1.72 8.54
N THR A 147 1.49 -2.55 8.35
CA THR A 147 1.46 -3.54 7.26
C THR A 147 0.45 -3.15 6.19
N SER A 148 0.77 -3.45 4.93
CA SER A 148 -0.22 -3.46 3.84
C SER A 148 -1.02 -4.77 3.81
N ARG A 149 -0.83 -5.65 4.82
CA ARG A 149 -1.40 -7.01 4.89
C ARG A 149 -2.76 -7.06 5.59
N GLY A 150 -3.26 -5.92 6.06
CA GLY A 150 -4.63 -5.82 6.55
C GLY A 150 -5.61 -6.25 5.47
N ALA A 151 -6.59 -7.08 5.85
CA ALA A 151 -7.49 -7.76 4.92
C ALA A 151 -8.29 -6.83 3.98
N ALA A 152 -8.29 -5.52 4.23
CA ALA A 152 -9.14 -4.57 3.54
C ALA A 152 -8.45 -3.71 2.46
N ASN A 153 -7.13 -3.47 2.49
CA ASN A 153 -6.48 -2.53 1.57
C ASN A 153 -4.99 -2.86 1.32
N LEU A 154 -4.73 -3.83 0.45
CA LEU A 154 -3.40 -4.06 -0.10
C LEU A 154 -3.04 -2.94 -1.10
N ASP A 155 -2.27 -1.94 -0.66
CA ASP A 155 -1.52 -1.10 -1.59
C ASP A 155 -0.31 -1.89 -2.11
N ALA A 156 -0.49 -2.46 -3.31
CA ALA A 156 0.52 -3.26 -4.00
C ALA A 156 1.83 -2.50 -4.21
N ASN A 157 1.78 -1.18 -4.44
CA ASN A 157 2.99 -0.37 -4.66
C ASN A 157 3.79 -0.22 -3.36
N THR A 158 3.14 0.04 -2.24
CA THR A 158 3.82 0.11 -0.93
C THR A 158 4.41 -1.24 -0.52
N ALA A 159 3.70 -2.34 -0.80
CA ALA A 159 4.20 -3.69 -0.53
C ALA A 159 5.44 -4.01 -1.38
N PHE A 160 5.43 -3.64 -2.66
CA PHE A 160 6.54 -3.77 -3.60
C PHE A 160 7.76 -2.97 -3.13
N GLN A 161 7.59 -1.68 -2.81
CA GLN A 161 8.68 -0.83 -2.31
C GLN A 161 9.32 -1.38 -1.02
N LYS A 162 8.51 -1.86 -0.06
CA LYS A 162 9.01 -2.46 1.18
C LYS A 162 9.81 -3.75 0.94
N LYS A 163 9.43 -4.56 -0.06
CA LYS A 163 10.21 -5.74 -0.46
C LYS A 163 11.53 -5.33 -1.11
N LEU A 164 11.51 -4.32 -1.98
CA LEU A 164 12.70 -3.80 -2.65
C LEU A 164 13.77 -3.31 -1.65
N VAL A 165 13.37 -2.54 -0.63
CA VAL A 165 14.28 -2.04 0.42
C VAL A 165 14.90 -3.17 1.26
N LYS A 166 14.23 -4.32 1.34
CA LYS A 166 14.68 -5.49 2.11
C LYS A 166 15.41 -6.53 1.25
N ALA A 167 15.49 -6.33 -0.07
CA ALA A 167 16.19 -7.24 -0.94
C ALA A 167 17.69 -7.27 -0.57
N PRO A 168 18.34 -8.44 -0.59
CA PRO A 168 19.77 -8.52 -0.38
C PRO A 168 20.52 -7.66 -1.42
N PRO A 169 21.71 -7.14 -1.08
CA PRO A 169 22.52 -6.40 -2.05
C PRO A 169 22.81 -7.28 -3.28
N ALA A 170 22.93 -6.65 -4.44
CA ALA A 170 23.26 -7.33 -5.70
C ALA A 170 24.51 -8.21 -5.50
N GLU A 171 24.39 -9.49 -5.85
CA GLU A 171 25.54 -10.39 -5.87
C GLU A 171 26.30 -10.18 -7.17
N ILE A 172 27.61 -10.01 -7.07
CA ILE A 172 28.50 -9.82 -8.22
C ILE A 172 29.29 -11.11 -8.43
N THR A 173 29.12 -11.72 -9.60
CA THR A 173 29.91 -12.87 -10.05
C THR A 173 31.03 -12.38 -10.95
N MET A 174 32.27 -12.50 -10.48
CA MET A 174 33.46 -12.10 -11.22
C MET A 174 33.82 -13.19 -12.26
N ASN A 175 33.40 -13.01 -13.50
CA ASN A 175 33.80 -13.86 -14.61
C ASN A 175 35.04 -13.25 -15.29
N GLY A 176 36.24 -13.70 -14.93
CA GLY A 176 37.48 -13.22 -15.53
C GLY A 176 38.02 -11.90 -14.96
N ASP A 177 39.07 -11.40 -15.61
CA ASP A 177 39.81 -10.19 -15.18
C ASP A 177 39.23 -8.90 -15.77
N ASP A 178 38.36 -9.00 -16.78
CA ASP A 178 37.64 -7.87 -17.35
C ASP A 178 36.36 -7.60 -16.55
N VAL A 179 36.30 -6.42 -15.94
CA VAL A 179 35.14 -5.97 -15.15
C VAL A 179 33.86 -5.94 -15.99
N SER A 180 33.94 -5.81 -17.32
CA SER A 180 32.77 -5.84 -18.22
C SER A 180 32.12 -7.23 -18.32
N GLU A 181 32.87 -8.30 -18.06
CA GLU A 181 32.38 -9.69 -18.11
C GLU A 181 31.68 -10.14 -16.83
N TRP A 182 31.73 -9.33 -15.77
CA TRP A 182 31.11 -9.66 -14.49
C TRP A 182 29.59 -9.58 -14.57
N GLU A 183 28.92 -10.56 -13.94
CA GLU A 183 27.47 -10.65 -13.86
C GLU A 183 26.97 -10.11 -12.50
N THR A 184 25.78 -9.52 -12.49
CA THR A 184 25.13 -8.99 -11.29
C THR A 184 23.68 -9.44 -11.21
N THR A 185 23.22 -9.81 -10.03
CA THR A 185 21.80 -10.17 -9.78
C THR A 185 20.92 -8.96 -9.43
N GLY A 186 21.51 -7.77 -9.34
CA GLY A 186 20.80 -6.52 -9.05
C GLY A 186 21.27 -5.35 -9.90
N LEU A 187 20.95 -4.12 -9.47
CA LEU A 187 21.35 -2.89 -10.14
C LEU A 187 22.84 -2.92 -10.48
N ASP A 188 23.18 -2.75 -11.77
CA ASP A 188 24.57 -2.78 -12.20
C ASP A 188 25.36 -1.63 -11.56
N PRO A 189 26.38 -1.92 -10.73
CA PRO A 189 27.18 -0.88 -10.09
C PRO A 189 27.99 -0.05 -11.09
N ARG A 190 28.09 -0.52 -12.34
CA ARG A 190 28.73 0.17 -13.47
C ARG A 190 27.76 1.08 -14.24
N ALA A 191 26.47 1.08 -13.90
CA ALA A 191 25.48 1.90 -14.59
C ALA A 191 25.81 3.39 -14.47
N GLU A 192 25.64 4.13 -15.56
CA GLU A 192 25.86 5.57 -15.59
C GLU A 192 24.82 6.30 -14.73
N PRO A 193 25.18 7.42 -14.06
CA PRO A 193 24.21 8.23 -13.35
C PRO A 193 23.06 8.67 -14.28
N GLY A 194 21.83 8.25 -13.94
CA GLY A 194 20.63 8.52 -14.74
C GLY A 194 20.09 7.34 -15.55
N SER A 195 20.79 6.21 -15.59
CA SER A 195 20.28 4.97 -16.17
C SER A 195 18.99 4.52 -15.49
N ARG A 196 18.02 4.04 -16.28
CA ARG A 196 16.74 3.52 -15.81
C ARG A 196 16.74 2.00 -15.85
N TRP A 197 15.98 1.42 -14.94
CA TRP A 197 15.89 -0.01 -14.76
C TRP A 197 14.44 -0.36 -14.50
N LYS A 198 13.96 -1.37 -15.21
CA LYS A 198 12.69 -2.02 -14.95
C LYS A 198 12.91 -3.10 -13.92
N ILE A 199 12.04 -3.09 -12.91
CA ILE A 199 12.16 -3.98 -11.76
C ILE A 199 10.90 -4.83 -11.71
N SER A 200 11.05 -6.14 -11.87
CA SER A 200 9.97 -7.12 -11.74
C SER A 200 10.16 -7.96 -10.48
N LEU A 201 9.06 -8.52 -9.99
CA LEU A 201 9.06 -9.57 -8.98
C LEU A 201 8.44 -10.80 -9.64
N ASP A 202 9.14 -11.92 -9.60
CA ASP A 202 8.59 -13.20 -10.09
C ASP A 202 7.62 -13.83 -9.06
N GLU A 203 7.04 -14.98 -9.43
CA GLU A 203 6.08 -15.72 -8.60
C GLU A 203 6.70 -16.23 -7.28
N ASP A 204 8.02 -16.44 -7.26
CA ASP A 204 8.79 -16.89 -6.09
C ASP A 204 9.27 -15.72 -5.22
N GLY A 205 9.05 -14.48 -5.67
CA GLY A 205 9.38 -13.25 -4.97
C GLY A 205 10.82 -12.78 -5.12
N ILE A 206 11.53 -13.30 -6.13
CA ILE A 206 12.85 -12.85 -6.55
C ILE A 206 12.70 -11.54 -7.33
N VAL A 207 13.58 -10.58 -7.05
CA VAL A 207 13.61 -9.28 -7.73
C VAL A 207 14.47 -9.41 -8.97
N GLU A 208 13.90 -9.17 -10.14
CA GLU A 208 14.61 -9.13 -11.41
C GLU A 208 14.85 -7.68 -11.82
N TRP A 209 16.05 -7.39 -12.31
CA TRP A 209 16.47 -6.07 -12.76
C TRP A 209 16.81 -6.15 -14.24
N GLU A 210 16.00 -5.49 -15.05
CA GLU A 210 16.21 -5.36 -16.48
C GLU A 210 16.60 -3.91 -16.76
N ARG A 211 17.69 -3.69 -17.50
CA ARG A 211 18.07 -2.35 -17.90
C ARG A 211 16.97 -1.81 -18.82
N ASP A 212 16.38 -0.69 -18.42
CA ASP A 212 15.33 -0.05 -19.19
C ASP A 212 16.03 0.81 -20.25
N ASP A 213 16.39 0.13 -21.34
CA ASP A 213 16.91 0.73 -22.57
C ASP A 213 15.77 1.20 -23.48
N ASP A 214 14.50 1.21 -23.01
CA ASP A 214 13.40 1.82 -23.76
C ASP A 214 13.77 3.29 -24.00
N ASP A 215 14.08 3.59 -25.26
CA ASP A 215 14.28 4.94 -25.78
C ASP A 215 13.20 5.83 -25.16
N LEU A 216 13.65 6.91 -24.48
CA LEU A 216 12.75 7.95 -24.01
C LEU A 216 11.72 8.20 -25.11
N PRO A 217 10.40 8.21 -24.83
CA PRO A 217 9.42 8.43 -25.87
C PRO A 217 9.81 9.68 -26.62
N GLU A 218 10.02 9.56 -27.94
CA GLU A 218 10.35 10.69 -28.79
C GLU A 218 9.22 11.71 -28.63
N PHE A 219 9.44 12.71 -27.79
CA PHE A 219 8.40 13.66 -27.39
C PHE A 219 7.93 14.53 -28.56
N GLY A 220 8.69 14.51 -29.66
CA GLY A 220 8.52 15.35 -30.82
C GLY A 220 9.34 16.63 -30.73
N ASP A 221 9.85 17.05 -31.87
CA ASP A 221 10.51 18.35 -32.06
C ASP A 221 9.51 19.42 -32.54
N GLU A 222 8.45 19.01 -33.23
CA GLU A 222 7.39 19.89 -33.73
C GLU A 222 6.02 19.42 -33.26
N PHE A 223 5.10 20.36 -32.98
CA PHE A 223 3.77 20.02 -32.50
C PHE A 223 2.69 20.65 -33.36
N PHE A 224 1.62 19.90 -33.58
CA PHE A 224 0.50 20.29 -34.43
C PHE A 224 -0.80 20.11 -33.68
N LEU A 225 -1.70 21.07 -33.83
CA LEU A 225 -3.05 21.02 -33.36
C LEU A 225 -3.94 20.35 -34.41
N GLN A 226 -4.74 19.39 -34.00
CA GLN A 226 -5.78 18.79 -34.83
C GLN A 226 -7.10 18.74 -34.09
N GLY A 227 -8.23 18.91 -34.79
CA GLY A 227 -9.52 18.87 -34.13
C GLY A 227 -10.71 19.12 -35.06
N THR A 228 -11.89 19.26 -34.48
CA THR A 228 -13.12 19.53 -35.27
C THR A 228 -13.09 20.90 -35.95
N HIS A 229 -12.32 21.85 -35.42
CA HIS A 229 -12.20 23.21 -35.95
C HIS A 229 -11.43 23.28 -37.29
N ASN A 230 -10.61 22.28 -37.60
CA ASN A 230 -9.79 22.21 -38.82
C ASN A 230 -10.01 20.88 -39.57
N ASP A 231 -11.17 20.24 -39.40
CA ASP A 231 -11.51 18.94 -40.01
C ASP A 231 -10.48 17.82 -39.73
N TRP A 232 -9.84 17.86 -38.57
CA TRP A 232 -8.75 16.96 -38.15
C TRP A 232 -7.53 17.01 -39.08
N SER A 233 -7.29 18.17 -39.70
CA SER A 233 -6.01 18.47 -40.33
C SER A 233 -4.98 18.88 -39.27
N GLN A 234 -3.70 18.92 -39.67
CA GLN A 234 -2.61 19.32 -38.79
C GLN A 234 -2.32 20.80 -38.98
N ASP A 235 -2.52 21.60 -37.94
CA ASP A 235 -2.18 23.02 -37.90
C ASP A 235 -0.99 23.23 -36.97
N ALA A 236 0.09 23.86 -37.44
CA ALA A 236 1.34 23.93 -36.69
C ALA A 236 1.19 24.83 -35.45
N LEU A 237 1.74 24.39 -34.31
CA LEU A 237 1.88 25.24 -33.13
C LEU A 237 3.16 26.08 -33.24
N ASP A 238 3.07 27.34 -32.82
CA ASP A 238 4.21 28.24 -32.76
C ASP A 238 5.00 28.03 -31.47
N ARG A 239 6.34 28.00 -31.55
CA ARG A 239 7.19 28.01 -30.35
C ARG A 239 7.10 29.38 -29.68
N HIS A 240 6.94 29.40 -28.36
CA HIS A 240 6.95 30.64 -27.59
C HIS A 240 8.38 31.21 -27.49
N ASP A 241 8.55 32.51 -27.79
CA ASP A 241 9.88 33.15 -27.89
C ASP A 241 10.72 33.12 -26.61
N SER A 242 10.07 33.20 -25.43
CA SER A 242 10.74 33.37 -24.14
C SER A 242 10.61 32.21 -23.16
N ILE A 243 9.76 31.22 -23.45
CA ILE A 243 9.49 30.08 -22.55
C ILE A 243 9.84 28.81 -23.31
N GLN A 244 10.98 28.22 -22.97
CA GLN A 244 11.44 26.98 -23.59
C GLN A 244 10.42 25.87 -23.33
N GLY A 245 10.05 25.13 -24.39
CA GLY A 245 9.09 24.03 -24.30
C GLY A 245 7.62 24.43 -24.35
N LEU A 246 7.30 25.73 -24.40
CA LEU A 246 5.93 26.21 -24.57
C LEU A 246 5.61 26.39 -26.07
N TRP A 247 4.46 25.85 -26.47
CA TRP A 247 3.92 25.89 -27.81
C TRP A 247 2.52 26.49 -27.78
N THR A 248 2.22 27.36 -28.75
CA THR A 248 0.98 28.12 -28.78
C THR A 248 0.26 27.97 -30.11
N GLY A 249 -1.07 27.85 -30.04
CA GLY A 249 -1.95 27.83 -31.20
C GLY A 249 -3.27 28.51 -30.89
N ALA A 250 -4.17 28.61 -31.86
CA ALA A 250 -5.47 29.23 -31.67
C ALA A 250 -6.60 28.36 -32.24
N ILE A 251 -7.68 28.23 -31.47
CA ILE A 251 -8.93 27.60 -31.93
C ILE A 251 -10.04 28.64 -31.89
N THR A 252 -10.75 28.81 -33.00
CA THR A 252 -11.97 29.61 -33.05
C THR A 252 -13.19 28.70 -33.07
N LEU A 253 -14.12 28.89 -32.15
CA LEU A 253 -15.30 28.04 -32.02
C LEU A 253 -16.27 28.25 -33.18
N GLY A 254 -16.70 27.15 -33.83
CA GLY A 254 -17.72 27.15 -34.86
C GLY A 254 -19.13 27.46 -34.35
N GLN A 255 -20.13 27.30 -35.21
CA GLN A 255 -21.54 27.60 -34.88
C GLN A 255 -22.12 26.74 -33.75
N SER A 256 -21.52 25.58 -33.47
CA SER A 256 -21.89 24.69 -32.35
C SER A 256 -21.55 25.29 -30.99
N GLY A 257 -20.57 26.21 -30.90
CA GLY A 257 -19.98 26.66 -29.64
C GLY A 257 -19.17 25.58 -28.92
N GLU A 258 -18.89 24.46 -29.56
CA GLU A 258 -18.10 23.34 -29.03
C GLU A 258 -17.09 22.84 -30.06
N GLU A 259 -15.82 22.75 -29.67
CA GLU A 259 -14.75 22.19 -30.51
C GLU A 259 -13.92 21.16 -29.73
N LEU A 260 -13.56 20.07 -30.41
CA LEU A 260 -12.63 19.05 -29.92
C LEU A 260 -11.24 19.28 -30.51
N PHE A 261 -10.20 18.98 -29.73
CA PHE A 261 -8.82 19.00 -30.22
C PHE A 261 -7.88 18.01 -29.52
N GLN A 262 -6.78 17.69 -30.20
CA GLN A 262 -5.62 16.94 -29.74
C GLN A 262 -4.33 17.64 -30.22
N VAL A 263 -3.18 17.21 -29.68
CA VAL A 263 -1.86 17.66 -30.14
C VAL A 263 -1.12 16.46 -30.72
N ILE A 264 -0.53 16.59 -31.91
CA ILE A 264 0.32 15.60 -32.57
C ILE A 264 1.78 16.05 -32.50
N ALA A 265 2.71 15.12 -32.28
CA ALA A 265 4.15 15.35 -32.42
C ALA A 265 4.65 14.95 -33.83
N ASP A 266 5.56 15.74 -34.39
CA ASP A 266 6.29 15.53 -35.65
C ASP A 266 5.41 15.27 -36.89
N GLY A 267 4.12 15.61 -36.82
CA GLY A 267 3.14 15.29 -37.85
C GLY A 267 2.80 13.80 -37.97
N ASP A 268 3.22 12.98 -37.00
CA ASP A 268 3.01 11.53 -36.97
C ASP A 268 1.67 11.18 -36.29
N GLU A 269 0.76 10.55 -37.02
CA GLU A 269 -0.55 10.13 -36.50
C GLU A 269 -0.45 9.06 -35.40
N GLU A 270 0.70 8.40 -35.23
CA GLU A 270 0.95 7.47 -34.12
C GLU A 270 1.49 8.18 -32.87
N LYS A 271 1.85 9.47 -32.94
CA LYS A 271 2.41 10.26 -31.83
C LYS A 271 1.42 11.34 -31.35
N VAL A 272 0.31 10.91 -30.74
CA VAL A 272 -0.76 11.81 -30.29
C VAL A 272 -0.75 12.02 -28.77
N TYR A 273 -0.87 13.28 -28.35
CA TYR A 273 -1.16 13.68 -26.97
C TYR A 273 -2.65 13.86 -26.76
N HIS A 274 -3.17 13.23 -25.70
CA HIS A 274 -4.61 13.18 -25.47
C HIS A 274 -4.97 13.05 -23.98
N PRO A 275 -6.19 13.44 -23.56
CA PRO A 275 -6.69 13.16 -22.22
C PRO A 275 -7.05 11.67 -22.05
N GLY A 276 -7.08 11.20 -20.82
CA GLY A 276 -7.49 9.81 -20.51
C GLY A 276 -9.00 9.55 -20.70
N GLN A 277 -9.81 10.61 -20.74
CA GLN A 277 -11.26 10.53 -20.88
C GLN A 277 -11.72 11.17 -22.21
N PRO A 278 -12.76 10.62 -22.86
CA PRO A 278 -13.30 11.21 -24.07
C PRO A 278 -13.97 12.55 -23.79
N ARG A 279 -13.88 13.49 -24.75
CA ARG A 279 -14.49 14.83 -24.68
C ARG A 279 -14.19 15.58 -23.36
N CYS A 280 -12.91 15.62 -22.97
CA CYS A 280 -12.48 16.11 -21.66
C CYS A 280 -12.50 17.63 -21.56
N THR A 281 -13.22 18.20 -20.58
CA THR A 281 -13.25 19.65 -20.32
C THR A 281 -12.27 20.11 -19.23
N LEU A 282 -11.53 19.17 -18.62
CA LEU A 282 -10.64 19.45 -17.49
C LEU A 282 -9.24 19.82 -18.00
N LYS A 283 -8.79 21.04 -17.70
CA LYS A 283 -7.41 21.50 -17.99
C LYS A 283 -6.35 20.73 -17.19
N ALA A 284 -6.69 20.30 -15.98
CA ALA A 284 -5.81 19.53 -15.10
C ALA A 284 -5.88 18.01 -15.36
N ALA A 285 -6.48 17.57 -16.47
CA ALA A 285 -6.49 16.15 -16.82
C ALA A 285 -5.07 15.67 -17.09
N VAL A 286 -4.77 14.43 -16.68
CA VAL A 286 -3.50 13.78 -17.03
C VAL A 286 -3.41 13.67 -18.55
N ILE A 287 -2.29 14.13 -19.10
CA ILE A 287 -1.97 14.05 -20.52
C ILE A 287 -1.29 12.69 -20.75
N HIS A 288 -1.83 11.92 -21.68
CA HIS A 288 -1.25 10.66 -22.16
C HIS A 288 -0.62 10.87 -23.54
N GLY A 289 0.30 9.99 -23.90
CA GLY A 289 1.04 10.05 -25.16
C GLY A 289 2.48 10.56 -25.00
N PRO A 290 3.24 10.67 -26.11
CA PRO A 290 2.76 10.50 -27.49
C PRO A 290 2.49 9.02 -27.84
N THR A 291 1.25 8.68 -28.17
CA THR A 291 0.83 7.33 -28.59
C THR A 291 -0.39 7.42 -29.51
N ALA A 292 -0.63 6.40 -30.32
CA ALA A 292 -1.81 6.35 -31.19
C ALA A 292 -3.10 6.44 -30.36
N ALA A 293 -3.97 7.39 -30.71
CA ALA A 293 -5.18 7.66 -29.97
C ALA A 293 -6.38 7.87 -30.90
N SER A 294 -7.55 7.40 -30.45
CA SER A 294 -8.81 7.63 -31.12
C SER A 294 -9.26 9.09 -30.96
N ARG A 295 -9.95 9.62 -31.96
CA ARG A 295 -10.42 11.03 -32.03
C ARG A 295 -11.45 11.41 -30.96
N ASP A 296 -12.05 10.43 -30.28
CA ASP A 296 -12.97 10.65 -29.15
C ASP A 296 -12.23 11.04 -27.86
N LYS A 297 -10.98 10.60 -27.68
CA LYS A 297 -10.07 11.01 -26.61
C LYS A 297 -9.50 12.40 -26.89
N ALA A 298 -10.34 13.41 -26.92
CA ALA A 298 -9.95 14.78 -27.23
C ALA A 298 -10.38 15.74 -26.12
N TRP A 299 -9.66 16.86 -25.98
CA TRP A 299 -10.10 17.95 -25.11
C TRP A 299 -11.26 18.70 -25.77
N LEU A 300 -12.21 19.16 -24.95
CA LEU A 300 -13.42 19.85 -25.37
C LEU A 300 -13.43 21.29 -24.86
N ILE A 301 -13.45 22.25 -25.79
CA ILE A 301 -13.64 23.67 -25.49
C ILE A 301 -15.11 24.01 -25.71
N LYS A 302 -15.69 24.78 -24.78
CA LYS A 302 -17.07 25.30 -24.87
C LYS A 302 -17.07 26.81 -24.71
N GLY A 303 -17.85 27.50 -25.53
CA GLY A 303 -17.96 28.96 -25.50
C GLY A 303 -19.06 29.47 -26.42
N ALA A 304 -19.09 30.80 -26.64
CA ALA A 304 -19.99 31.37 -27.63
C ALA A 304 -19.44 31.14 -29.05
N PRO A 305 -20.30 30.93 -30.06
CA PRO A 305 -19.86 30.86 -31.46
C PRO A 305 -19.01 32.08 -31.85
N GLY A 306 -17.85 31.83 -32.44
CA GLY A 306 -16.87 32.86 -32.79
C GLY A 306 -15.90 33.27 -31.68
N ASP A 307 -16.00 32.72 -30.46
CA ASP A 307 -14.96 32.91 -29.44
C ASP A 307 -13.65 32.24 -29.90
N THR A 308 -12.53 32.94 -29.72
CA THR A 308 -11.19 32.40 -29.98
C THR A 308 -10.48 32.06 -28.66
N TYR A 309 -9.84 30.90 -28.62
CA TYR A 309 -9.06 30.41 -27.49
C TYR A 309 -7.61 30.20 -27.92
N THR A 310 -6.66 30.75 -27.16
CA THR A 310 -5.24 30.41 -27.28
C THR A 310 -5.00 29.10 -26.55
N ILE A 311 -4.44 28.12 -27.25
CA ILE A 311 -4.00 26.84 -26.71
C ILE A 311 -2.52 26.97 -26.34
N GLU A 312 -2.18 26.60 -25.11
CA GLU A 312 -0.82 26.56 -24.59
C GLU A 312 -0.49 25.10 -24.27
N PHE A 313 0.43 24.51 -25.02
CA PHE A 313 0.95 23.17 -24.81
C PHE A 313 2.40 23.27 -24.36
N PHE A 314 2.68 22.82 -23.14
CA PHE A 314 4.02 22.80 -22.59
C PHE A 314 4.57 21.37 -22.60
N GLN A 315 5.69 21.18 -23.27
CA GLN A 315 6.47 19.95 -23.26
C GLN A 315 7.94 20.30 -22.99
N GLN A 316 8.46 19.78 -21.89
CA GLN A 316 9.88 19.79 -21.59
C GLN A 316 10.24 18.56 -20.77
N GLU A 317 11.15 17.73 -21.29
CA GLU A 317 11.48 16.42 -20.70
C GLU A 317 10.20 15.61 -20.38
N LYS A 318 9.95 15.32 -19.10
CA LYS A 318 8.79 14.59 -18.58
C LYS A 318 7.60 15.48 -18.20
N HIS A 319 7.75 16.80 -18.28
CA HIS A 319 6.72 17.75 -17.85
C HIS A 319 5.82 18.09 -19.03
N LEU A 320 4.55 17.69 -18.92
CA LEU A 320 3.49 17.97 -19.87
C LEU A 320 2.40 18.80 -19.18
N SER A 321 1.98 19.89 -19.83
CA SER A 321 0.76 20.59 -19.41
C SER A 321 0.05 21.18 -20.62
N ILE A 322 -1.27 21.31 -20.52
CA ILE A 322 -2.09 21.91 -21.57
C ILE A 322 -3.09 22.86 -20.95
N MET A 323 -3.18 24.05 -21.52
CA MET A 323 -4.14 25.06 -21.12
C MET A 323 -4.78 25.68 -22.36
N TRP A 324 -5.97 26.24 -22.17
CA TRP A 324 -6.62 27.05 -23.18
C TRP A 324 -7.26 28.28 -22.54
N LEU A 325 -6.94 29.46 -23.05
CA LEU A 325 -7.36 30.75 -22.51
C LEU A 325 -8.19 31.49 -23.56
N LYS A 326 -9.33 32.03 -23.15
CA LYS A 326 -10.17 32.84 -24.04
C LYS A 326 -9.44 34.17 -24.33
N GLN A 327 -9.38 34.55 -25.61
CA GLN A 327 -8.85 35.85 -26.05
C GLN A 327 -9.81 37.00 -25.73
#